data_AF-A0A941PPW4-F1
#
_entry.id   AF-A0A941PPW4-F1
#
_cell.length_a   1.000
_cell.length_b   1.000
_cell.length_c   1.000
_cell.angle_alpha   90.00
_cell.angle_beta   90.00
_cell.angle_gamma   90.00
#
_symmetry.space_group_name_H-M   'P 1'
#
loop_
_entity.id
_entity.type
_entity.pdbx_description
1 polymer ?
#
loop_
_entity_poly.entity_id
_entity_poly.type
_entity_poly.pdbx_seq_one_letter_code
_entity_poly.pdbx_strand_id
1 'polypeptide(L)'
;MRYVCDAPGGKTWFRLETEAEAEAEAALMRHAVDKHFRRHLATARESYRTPASARAVERDIGLKDHIARAMPLFLTLRASDGEGLATAMLPPEARNQVNFRIVIVGPENSDPYVSEAEAIAALGAHYHLELKREDCFPYA
;
A
#
# COMPACT_ATOMS: atom_id res chain seq x y z
N MET A 1 10.17 7.30 0.81
CA MET A 1 8.95 6.83 0.13
C MET A 1 9.14 7.03 -1.35
N ARG A 2 8.44 6.26 -2.19
CA ARG A 2 8.58 6.33 -3.65
C ARG A 2 7.37 7.04 -4.28
N TYR A 3 7.60 8.03 -5.14
CA TYR A 3 6.54 8.69 -5.92
C TYR A 3 5.78 7.67 -6.80
N VAL A 4 4.45 7.81 -6.88
CA VAL A 4 3.57 6.98 -7.70
C VAL A 4 2.88 7.82 -8.77
N CYS A 5 2.01 8.74 -8.37
CA CYS A 5 1.28 9.61 -9.28
C CYS A 5 0.76 10.86 -8.55
N ASP A 6 0.54 11.92 -9.30
CA ASP A 6 -0.18 13.09 -8.82
C ASP A 6 -1.69 12.89 -8.90
N ALA A 7 -2.39 13.58 -8.01
CA ALA A 7 -3.83 13.65 -7.90
C ALA A 7 -4.29 15.12 -7.94
N PRO A 8 -5.57 15.37 -8.28
CA PRO A 8 -6.14 16.73 -8.24
C PRO A 8 -5.93 17.42 -6.89
N GLY A 9 -5.85 18.76 -6.92
CA GLY A 9 -5.64 19.58 -5.73
C GLY A 9 -4.19 19.63 -5.22
N GLY A 10 -3.21 19.30 -6.07
CA GLY A 10 -1.79 19.33 -5.70
C GLY A 10 -1.38 18.22 -4.73
N LYS A 11 -2.15 17.12 -4.73
CA LYS A 11 -1.94 15.96 -3.86
C LYS A 11 -1.11 14.92 -4.60
N THR A 12 -0.35 14.11 -3.87
CA THR A 12 0.53 13.10 -4.49
C THR A 12 0.47 11.80 -3.73
N TRP A 13 0.39 10.68 -4.46
CA TRP A 13 0.50 9.34 -3.90
C TRP A 13 1.95 8.89 -3.84
N PHE A 14 2.32 8.34 -2.69
CA PHE A 14 3.62 7.73 -2.44
C PHE A 14 3.46 6.29 -1.98
N ARG A 15 4.38 5.42 -2.39
CA ARG A 15 4.49 4.05 -1.92
C ARG A 15 5.45 3.97 -0.73
N LEU A 16 5.03 3.23 0.29
CA LEU A 16 5.84 2.82 1.42
C LEU A 16 6.65 1.58 1.02
N GLU A 17 7.96 1.62 1.20
CA GLU A 17 8.88 0.54 0.81
C GLU A 17 9.49 -0.16 2.03
N THR A 18 9.44 0.47 3.21
CA THR A 18 10.09 -0.03 4.43
C THR A 18 9.16 -0.05 5.64
N GLU A 19 9.49 -0.90 6.62
CA GLU A 19 8.77 -0.95 7.90
C GLU A 19 8.86 0.39 8.66
N ALA A 20 10.00 1.09 8.57
CA ALA A 20 10.19 2.38 9.21
C ALA A 20 9.27 3.48 8.63
N GLU A 21 9.05 3.47 7.31
CA GLU A 21 8.09 4.37 6.67
C GLU A 21 6.66 4.02 7.07
N ALA A 22 6.31 2.73 7.14
CA ALA A 22 4.99 2.30 7.59
C ALA A 22 4.71 2.67 9.06
N GLU A 23 5.72 2.62 9.92
CA GLU A 23 5.63 3.06 11.31
C GLU A 23 5.45 4.58 11.44
N ALA A 24 6.24 5.35 10.69
CA ALA A 24 6.08 6.80 10.63
C ALA A 24 4.70 7.21 10.10
N GLU A 25 4.20 6.50 9.08
CA GLU A 25 2.86 6.70 8.52
C GLU A 25 1.77 6.35 9.54
N ALA A 26 1.91 5.24 10.26
CA ALA A 26 0.96 4.83 11.29
C ALA A 26 0.84 5.86 12.42
N ALA A 27 1.97 6.44 12.85
CA ALA A 27 2.00 7.48 13.86
C ALA A 27 1.31 8.77 13.37
N LEU A 28 1.57 9.17 12.12
CA LEU A 28 1.00 10.38 11.52
C LEU A 28 -0.52 10.23 11.29
N MET A 29 -0.93 9.13 10.69
CA MET A 29 -2.33 8.86 10.31
C MET A 29 -3.17 8.34 11.48
N ARG A 30 -2.55 8.01 12.62
CA ARG A 30 -3.22 7.47 13.82
C ARG A 30 -4.02 6.19 13.55
N HIS A 31 -3.50 5.32 12.69
CA HIS A 31 -4.11 4.02 12.36
C HIS A 31 -3.04 2.94 12.13
N ALA A 32 -3.45 1.66 12.13
CA ALA A 32 -2.54 0.52 12.25
C ALA A 32 -1.90 0.02 10.93
N VAL A 33 -1.51 0.92 10.00
CA VAL A 33 -0.92 0.52 8.70
C VAL A 33 0.38 -0.26 8.86
N ASP A 34 1.18 0.05 9.88
CA ASP A 34 2.42 -0.64 10.24
C ASP A 34 2.17 -2.13 10.56
N LYS A 35 1.10 -2.44 11.30
CA LYS A 35 0.74 -3.82 11.65
C LYS A 35 0.39 -4.63 10.40
N HIS A 36 -0.33 -4.03 9.47
CA HIS A 36 -0.63 -4.67 8.18
C HIS A 36 0.64 -4.90 7.37
N PHE A 37 1.52 -3.89 7.28
CA PHE A 37 2.78 -3.99 6.57
C PHE A 37 3.65 -5.13 7.11
N ARG A 38 3.89 -5.17 8.43
CA ARG A 38 4.71 -6.23 9.07
C ARG A 38 4.11 -7.63 8.86
N ARG A 39 2.78 -7.77 8.97
CA ARG A 39 2.09 -9.05 8.75
C ARG A 39 2.26 -9.56 7.32
N HIS A 40 2.08 -8.69 6.32
CA HIS A 40 2.25 -9.07 4.92
C HIS A 40 3.72 -9.35 4.58
N LEU A 41 4.66 -8.62 5.17
CA LEU A 41 6.09 -8.88 5.01
C LEU A 41 6.50 -10.26 5.57
N ALA A 42 6.00 -10.62 6.75
CA ALA A 42 6.21 -11.94 7.33
C ALA A 42 5.64 -13.05 6.43
N THR A 43 4.40 -12.88 5.97
CA THR A 43 3.74 -13.84 5.07
C THR A 43 4.48 -13.99 3.73
N ALA A 44 4.96 -12.88 3.16
CA ALA A 44 5.75 -12.88 1.93
C ALA A 44 7.08 -13.63 2.12
N ARG A 45 7.75 -13.46 3.27
CA ARG A 45 8.97 -14.20 3.60
C ARG A 45 8.71 -15.70 3.78
N GLU A 46 7.65 -16.08 4.49
CA GLU A 46 7.31 -17.48 4.77
C GLU A 46 6.87 -18.26 3.52
N SER A 47 6.23 -17.57 2.56
CA SER A 47 5.78 -18.18 1.30
C SER A 47 6.91 -18.42 0.30
N TYR A 48 8.10 -17.85 0.51
CA TYR A 48 9.23 -18.06 -0.38
C TYR A 48 9.74 -19.50 -0.28
N ARG A 49 9.60 -20.26 -1.37
CA ARG A 49 10.13 -21.62 -1.51
C ARG A 49 11.41 -21.57 -2.32
N THR A 50 12.55 -21.75 -1.66
CA THR A 50 13.85 -21.76 -2.35
C THR A 50 14.18 -23.16 -2.89
N PRO A 51 14.66 -23.29 -4.13
CA PRO A 51 15.23 -24.54 -4.61
C PRO A 51 16.42 -24.97 -3.74
N ALA A 52 16.46 -26.25 -3.34
CA ALA A 52 17.51 -26.78 -2.46
C ALA A 52 18.95 -26.61 -3.01
N SER A 53 19.09 -26.39 -4.33
CA SER A 53 20.35 -26.23 -5.04
C SER A 53 20.88 -24.79 -5.13
N ALA A 54 20.10 -23.77 -4.71
CA ALA A 54 20.50 -22.37 -4.87
C ALA A 54 21.62 -21.95 -3.89
N ARG A 55 22.61 -21.18 -4.37
CA ARG A 55 23.68 -20.60 -3.53
C ARG A 55 23.12 -19.46 -2.69
N ALA A 56 23.70 -19.18 -1.53
CA ALA A 56 23.18 -18.20 -0.57
C ALA A 56 22.81 -16.85 -1.19
N VAL A 57 23.67 -16.28 -2.03
CA VAL A 57 23.42 -15.01 -2.73
C VAL A 57 22.21 -15.09 -3.66
N GLU A 58 22.04 -16.18 -4.41
CA GLU A 58 20.87 -16.40 -5.27
C GLU A 58 19.59 -16.54 -4.46
N ARG A 59 19.66 -17.15 -3.27
CA ARG A 59 18.52 -17.24 -2.34
C ARG A 59 18.11 -15.86 -1.86
N ASP A 60 19.07 -15.03 -1.47
CA ASP A 60 18.81 -13.68 -0.94
C ASP A 60 18.26 -12.75 -2.02
N ILE A 61 18.79 -12.82 -3.24
CA ILE A 61 18.27 -12.07 -4.40
C ILE A 61 16.84 -12.54 -4.70
N GLY A 62 16.62 -13.86 -4.80
CA GLY A 62 15.30 -14.41 -5.08
C GLY A 62 14.29 -14.10 -3.98
N LEU A 63 14.70 -14.11 -2.71
CA LEU A 63 13.84 -13.73 -1.58
C LEU A 63 13.42 -12.26 -1.69
N LYS A 64 14.35 -11.35 -2.02
CA LYS A 64 14.03 -9.93 -2.20
C LYS A 64 13.04 -9.70 -3.34
N ASP A 65 13.27 -10.34 -4.50
CA ASP A 65 12.35 -10.23 -5.65
C ASP A 65 10.98 -10.82 -5.32
N HIS A 66 10.94 -11.99 -4.67
CA HIS A 66 9.70 -12.61 -4.21
C HIS A 66 8.91 -11.71 -3.26
N ILE A 67 9.56 -11.13 -2.25
CA ILE A 67 8.92 -10.18 -1.34
C ILE A 67 8.38 -8.98 -2.12
N ALA A 68 9.14 -8.40 -3.04
CA ALA A 68 8.71 -7.24 -3.81
C ALA A 68 7.44 -7.52 -4.65
N ARG A 69 7.28 -8.75 -5.16
CA ARG A 69 6.11 -9.20 -5.93
C ARG A 69 4.93 -9.66 -5.07
N ALA A 70 5.19 -10.27 -3.92
CA ALA A 70 4.17 -10.82 -3.03
C ALA A 70 3.59 -9.77 -2.06
N MET A 71 4.33 -8.69 -1.80
CA MET A 71 3.89 -7.62 -0.92
C MET A 71 2.74 -6.83 -1.56
N PRO A 72 1.67 -6.55 -0.80
CA PRO A 72 0.69 -5.53 -1.18
C PRO A 72 1.36 -4.17 -1.38
N LEU A 73 0.74 -3.33 -2.20
CA LEU A 73 1.15 -1.95 -2.32
C LEU A 73 0.57 -1.17 -1.15
N PHE A 74 1.44 -0.67 -0.28
CA PHE A 74 1.08 0.27 0.77
C PHE A 74 1.37 1.68 0.29
N LEU A 75 0.35 2.53 0.30
CA LEU A 75 0.38 3.85 -0.29
C LEU A 75 -0.12 4.89 0.71
N THR A 76 0.42 6.10 0.63
CA THR A 76 -0.03 7.27 1.37
C THR A 76 -0.28 8.41 0.40
N LEU A 77 -1.40 9.11 0.60
CA LEU A 77 -1.75 10.33 -0.10
C LEU A 77 -1.28 11.51 0.73
N ARG A 78 -0.48 12.38 0.13
CA ARG A 78 0.00 13.61 0.76
C ARG A 78 -0.60 14.83 0.11
N ALA A 79 -0.92 15.84 0.91
CA ALA A 79 -1.19 17.19 0.46
C ALA A 79 0.11 17.88 0.01
N SER A 80 -0.01 19.05 -0.62
CA SER A 80 1.13 19.85 -1.09
C SER A 80 2.07 20.33 0.01
N ASP A 81 1.58 20.41 1.25
CA ASP A 81 2.36 20.78 2.44
C ASP A 81 2.93 19.55 3.19
N GLY A 82 2.67 18.34 2.69
CA GLY A 82 3.12 17.08 3.28
C GLY A 82 2.14 16.46 4.30
N GLU A 83 0.98 17.05 4.55
CA GLU A 83 -0.06 16.45 5.40
C GLU A 83 -0.51 15.08 4.84
N GLY A 84 -0.72 14.09 5.71
CA GLY A 84 -1.24 12.78 5.33
C GLY A 84 -2.76 12.79 5.26
N LEU A 85 -3.31 12.49 4.08
CA LEU A 85 -4.75 12.60 3.79
C LEU A 85 -5.46 11.25 3.75
N ALA A 86 -4.77 10.20 3.28
CA ALA A 86 -5.32 8.84 3.24
C ALA A 86 -4.18 7.83 3.10
N THR A 87 -4.42 6.58 3.51
CA THR A 87 -3.59 5.44 3.11
C THR A 87 -4.41 4.43 2.31
N ALA A 88 -3.74 3.70 1.43
CA ALA A 88 -4.34 2.64 0.65
C ALA A 88 -3.47 1.38 0.69
N MET A 89 -4.12 0.23 0.83
CA MET A 89 -3.54 -1.10 0.68
C MET A 89 -4.15 -1.74 -0.56
N LEU A 90 -3.38 -1.81 -1.65
CA LEU A 90 -3.78 -2.41 -2.93
C LEU A 90 -3.14 -3.79 -3.12
N PRO A 91 -3.71 -4.66 -3.97
CA PRO A 91 -3.14 -5.98 -4.22
C PRO A 91 -1.70 -5.92 -4.75
N PRO A 92 -0.91 -6.98 -4.54
CA PRO A 92 0.44 -7.07 -5.07
C PRO A 92 0.48 -6.89 -6.59
N GLU A 93 1.53 -6.22 -7.07
CA GLU A 93 1.70 -5.84 -8.49
C GLU A 93 0.52 -5.05 -9.09
N ALA A 94 -0.38 -4.50 -8.25
CA ALA A 94 -1.63 -3.88 -8.66
C ALA A 94 -2.53 -4.79 -9.52
N ARG A 95 -2.38 -6.11 -9.40
CA ARG A 95 -3.20 -7.07 -10.14
C ARG A 95 -4.37 -7.49 -9.29
N ASN A 96 -5.58 -7.39 -9.82
CA ASN A 96 -6.76 -7.81 -9.09
C ASN A 96 -6.65 -9.31 -8.77
N GLN A 97 -6.59 -9.64 -7.49
CA GLN A 97 -6.49 -11.02 -7.01
C GLN A 97 -7.82 -11.42 -6.39
N VAL A 98 -8.36 -12.57 -6.80
CA VAL A 98 -9.56 -13.15 -6.20
C VAL A 98 -9.29 -13.31 -4.70
N ASN A 99 -10.02 -12.57 -3.87
CA ASN A 99 -9.93 -12.51 -2.40
C ASN A 99 -8.92 -11.52 -1.79
N PHE A 100 -8.27 -10.65 -2.57
CA PHE A 100 -7.53 -9.55 -1.94
C PHE A 100 -8.48 -8.44 -1.51
N ARG A 101 -8.46 -8.08 -0.23
CA ARG A 101 -9.25 -6.96 0.28
C ARG A 101 -8.47 -5.67 0.14
N ILE A 102 -8.94 -4.81 -0.75
CA ILE A 102 -8.49 -3.42 -0.83
C ILE A 102 -8.99 -2.68 0.42
N VAL A 103 -8.14 -1.83 0.98
CA VAL A 103 -8.51 -0.98 2.12
C VAL A 103 -7.96 0.41 1.86
N ILE A 104 -8.83 1.41 1.86
CA ILE A 104 -8.48 2.82 1.78
C ILE A 104 -9.02 3.50 3.03
N VAL A 105 -8.21 4.27 3.73
CA VAL A 105 -8.60 4.80 5.05
C VAL A 105 -7.98 6.17 5.30
N GLY A 106 -8.78 7.10 5.83
CA GLY A 106 -8.33 8.42 6.24
C GLY A 106 -7.66 8.43 7.63
N PRO A 107 -7.15 9.59 8.07
CA PRO A 107 -6.62 9.75 9.42
C PRO A 107 -7.64 9.30 10.48
N GLU A 108 -7.17 8.68 11.55
CA GLU A 108 -8.02 8.19 12.66
C GLU A 108 -9.08 7.16 12.25
N ASN A 109 -8.89 6.48 11.13
CA ASN A 109 -9.89 5.58 10.54
C ASN A 109 -11.17 6.30 10.08
N SER A 110 -11.04 7.54 9.62
CA SER A 110 -12.12 8.31 8.99
C SER A 110 -12.39 7.87 7.54
N ASP A 111 -13.58 8.21 7.02
CA ASP A 111 -13.97 8.00 5.61
C ASP A 111 -13.17 8.94 4.69
N PRO A 112 -12.20 8.44 3.90
CA PRO A 112 -11.45 9.28 2.99
C PRO A 112 -12.27 9.67 1.75
N TYR A 113 -13.33 8.94 1.40
CA TYR A 113 -14.01 9.11 0.12
C TYR A 113 -14.73 10.46 0.01
N VAL A 114 -15.21 11.01 1.12
CA VAL A 114 -15.92 12.31 1.12
C VAL A 114 -15.03 13.45 0.62
N SER A 115 -13.74 13.43 0.99
CA SER A 115 -12.79 14.50 0.67
C SER A 115 -11.81 14.13 -0.45
N GLU A 116 -11.53 12.83 -0.63
CA GLU A 116 -10.42 12.33 -1.43
C GLU A 116 -10.84 11.44 -2.61
N ALA A 117 -12.13 11.42 -2.97
CA ALA A 117 -12.64 10.58 -4.07
C ALA A 117 -11.87 10.78 -5.39
N GLU A 118 -11.53 12.02 -5.76
CA GLU A 118 -10.78 12.30 -6.98
C GLU A 118 -9.34 11.78 -6.92
N ALA A 119 -8.70 11.85 -5.75
CA ALA A 119 -7.35 11.32 -5.56
C ALA A 119 -7.35 9.78 -5.58
N ILE A 120 -8.37 9.15 -5.01
CA ILE A 120 -8.58 7.70 -5.09
C ILE A 120 -8.83 7.27 -6.55
N ALA A 121 -9.65 8.02 -7.29
CA ALA A 121 -9.89 7.75 -8.71
C ALA A 121 -8.61 7.87 -9.54
N ALA A 122 -7.77 8.88 -9.29
CA ALA A 122 -6.48 9.03 -9.95
C ALA A 122 -5.54 7.84 -9.68
N LEU A 123 -5.52 7.34 -8.44
CA LEU A 123 -4.76 6.15 -8.07
C LEU A 123 -5.27 4.90 -8.79
N GLY A 124 -6.59 4.72 -8.84
CA GLY A 124 -7.23 3.62 -9.57
C GLY A 124 -6.87 3.67 -11.06
N ALA A 125 -6.92 4.85 -11.67
CA ALA A 125 -6.54 5.05 -13.07
C ALA A 125 -5.05 4.73 -13.31
N HIS A 126 -4.15 5.14 -12.41
CA HIS A 126 -2.72 4.86 -12.51
C HIS A 126 -2.41 3.35 -12.50
N TYR A 127 -3.12 2.60 -11.68
CA TYR A 127 -2.93 1.15 -11.53
C TYR A 127 -3.89 0.30 -12.37
N HIS A 128 -4.77 0.93 -13.16
CA HIS A 128 -5.84 0.26 -13.89
C HIS A 128 -6.73 -0.63 -12.99
N LEU A 129 -7.02 -0.14 -11.78
CA LEU A 129 -7.89 -0.78 -10.79
C LEU A 129 -9.17 0.05 -10.58
N GLU A 130 -10.30 -0.63 -10.48
CA GLU A 130 -11.57 0.00 -10.11
C GLU A 130 -11.63 0.11 -8.58
N LEU A 131 -11.27 1.30 -8.05
CA LEU A 131 -11.34 1.60 -6.63
C LEU A 131 -12.70 2.23 -6.30
N LYS A 132 -13.48 1.57 -5.46
CA LYS A 132 -14.86 1.96 -5.12
C LYS A 132 -14.94 2.57 -3.73
N ARG A 133 -16.07 3.23 -3.45
CA ARG A 133 -16.44 3.64 -2.09
C ARG A 133 -16.45 2.46 -1.11
N GLU A 134 -16.84 1.28 -1.58
CA GLU A 134 -16.86 0.03 -0.79
C GLU A 134 -15.47 -0.40 -0.30
N ASP A 135 -14.40 0.07 -0.94
CA ASP A 135 -13.02 -0.17 -0.52
C ASP A 135 -12.56 0.81 0.57
N CYS A 136 -13.33 1.88 0.83
CA CYS A 136 -13.02 2.93 1.80
C CYS A 136 -13.59 2.59 3.18
N PHE A 137 -12.76 2.67 4.21
CA PHE A 137 -13.17 2.51 5.59
C PHE A 137 -13.71 3.84 6.16
N PRO A 138 -14.77 3.85 6.99
CA PRO A 138 -15.62 2.71 7.37
C PRO A 138 -16.48 2.27 6.19
N TYR A 139 -16.42 0.97 5.87
CA TYR A 139 -17.05 0.38 4.70
C TYR A 139 -18.55 0.74 4.63
N ALA A 140 -19.00 1.22 3.47
CA ALA A 140 -20.37 1.63 3.21
C ALA A 140 -21.34 0.45 3.03
#